data_AF-A0A7Z0S5B7-F1
#
_entry.id   AF-A0A7Z0S5B7-F1
#
_cell.length_a   1.000
_cell.length_b   1.000
_cell.length_c   1.000
_cell.angle_alpha   90.00
_cell.angle_beta   90.00
_cell.angle_gamma   90.00
#
_symmetry.space_group_name_H-M   'P 1'
#
loop_
_entity.id
_entity.type
_entity.pdbx_description
1 polymer ?
#
loop_
_entity_poly.entity_id
_entity_poly.type
_entity_poly.pdbx_seq_one_letter_code
_entity_poly.pdbx_strand_id
1 'polypeptide(L)'
;MDQTVKVGEMPSAEKSIGNMTELPAGTKVAFETPVDTSQAGDKPATVVVTYPDGSQDTVPVTVKVAENPSQADTNTPTPADQTVKVGETPSAEKSIGNMTELPAGTKVAFETPVDTSQAGDKPATVVVTYPDGSQDKVPVTVKVAENPTNTPTPADQTVKVGETPSAEKSIGNMSELPEGTQAAFETPVDTSQAGDKPATVVVTYPDGSQDKVSVTVKVEENPSQADSNTPAPMDQTVKVGETPSAEKSIGNMTELPAGTKV
;
A
#
# COMPACT_ATOMS: atom_id res chain seq x y z
N MET A 1 37.27 35.45 29.04
CA MET A 1 35.95 34.81 28.84
C MET A 1 36.12 33.92 27.63
N ASP A 2 35.64 32.68 27.67
CA ASP A 2 35.89 31.75 26.56
C ASP A 2 34.93 32.07 25.40
N GLN A 3 35.50 32.43 24.25
CA GLN A 3 34.73 32.71 23.04
C GLN A 3 34.47 31.41 22.28
N THR A 4 33.25 31.23 21.75
CA THR A 4 32.93 30.16 20.80
C THR A 4 32.59 30.75 19.42
N VAL A 5 33.11 30.15 18.35
CA VAL A 5 32.82 30.46 16.93
C VAL A 5 32.63 29.18 16.13
N LYS A 6 32.03 29.22 14.93
CA LYS A 6 31.95 28.04 14.05
C LYS A 6 33.21 27.89 13.18
N VAL A 7 33.41 26.69 12.63
CA VAL A 7 34.46 26.43 11.63
C VAL A 7 34.36 27.44 10.49
N GLY A 8 35.48 28.11 10.19
CA GLY A 8 35.61 29.14 9.15
C GLY A 8 35.21 30.55 9.58
N GLU A 9 34.61 30.74 10.76
CA GLU A 9 34.32 32.08 11.29
C GLU A 9 35.56 32.72 11.92
N MET A 10 35.71 34.03 11.74
CA MET A 10 36.83 34.78 12.32
C MET A 10 36.46 35.27 13.73
N PRO A 11 37.22 34.88 14.78
CA PRO A 11 36.97 35.38 16.13
C PRO A 11 37.39 36.85 16.27
N SER A 12 36.87 37.52 17.31
CA SER A 12 37.23 38.90 17.63
C SER A 12 37.95 38.93 18.97
N ALA A 13 39.12 39.57 19.00
CA ALA A 13 39.92 39.71 20.22
C ALA A 13 39.13 40.42 21.34
N GLU A 14 38.27 41.38 20.99
CA GLU A 14 37.43 42.10 21.95
C GLU A 14 36.50 41.17 22.72
N LYS A 15 35.90 40.17 22.05
CA LYS A 15 34.98 39.21 22.68
C LYS A 15 35.69 38.24 23.63
N SER A 16 37.03 38.16 23.57
CA SER A 16 37.84 37.30 24.44
C SER A 16 38.23 37.99 25.76
N ILE A 17 38.11 39.33 25.82
CA ILE A 17 38.42 40.15 27.00
C ILE A 17 37.13 40.50 27.76
N GLY A 18 36.94 39.92 28.95
CA GLY A 18 35.68 40.05 29.70
C GLY A 18 35.45 41.43 30.33
N ASN A 19 36.52 42.17 30.63
CA ASN A 19 36.48 43.48 31.30
C ASN A 19 36.80 44.65 30.35
N MET A 20 36.53 44.49 29.04
CA MET A 20 36.86 45.49 28.02
C MET A 20 36.29 46.89 28.34
N THR A 21 35.12 46.96 28.98
CA THR A 21 34.45 48.22 29.35
C THR A 21 35.09 48.94 30.54
N GLU A 22 35.95 48.26 31.31
CA GLU A 22 36.67 48.83 32.46
C GLU A 22 38.04 49.42 32.06
N LEU A 23 38.48 49.15 30.82
CA LEU A 23 39.77 49.62 30.32
C LEU A 23 39.70 51.11 29.89
N PRO A 24 40.82 51.85 29.94
CA PRO A 24 40.86 53.24 29.50
C PRO A 24 40.35 53.45 28.08
N ALA A 25 39.67 54.57 27.83
CA ALA A 25 39.18 54.92 26.50
C ALA A 25 40.33 55.03 25.49
N GLY A 26 40.18 54.39 24.32
CA GLY A 26 41.23 54.31 23.30
C GLY A 26 42.10 53.05 23.37
N THR A 27 41.87 52.18 24.36
CA THR A 27 42.48 50.84 24.40
C THR A 27 42.11 50.04 23.16
N LYS A 28 43.09 49.42 22.51
CA LYS A 28 42.93 48.56 21.34
C LYS A 28 43.29 47.14 21.70
N VAL A 29 42.58 46.17 21.14
CA VAL A 29 42.89 44.74 21.32
C VAL A 29 42.97 44.04 19.98
N ALA A 30 43.92 43.12 19.86
CA ALA A 30 44.10 42.28 18.67
C ALA A 30 44.66 40.92 19.08
N PHE A 31 44.41 39.88 18.29
CA PHE A 31 45.15 38.63 18.46
C PHE A 31 46.60 38.82 18.00
N GLU A 32 47.55 38.28 18.76
CA GLU A 32 48.97 38.30 18.41
C GLU A 32 49.23 37.59 17.07
N THR A 33 48.54 36.47 16.86
CA THR A 33 48.48 35.74 15.58
C THR A 33 47.03 35.44 15.22
N PRO A 34 46.63 35.44 13.93
CA PRO A 34 45.31 34.99 13.52
C PRO A 34 44.98 33.59 14.05
N VAL A 35 43.79 33.43 14.62
CA VAL A 35 43.33 32.13 15.13
C VAL A 35 42.89 31.25 13.96
N ASP A 36 43.45 30.04 13.85
CA ASP A 36 43.04 29.07 12.84
C ASP A 36 41.71 28.40 13.22
N THR A 37 40.65 28.77 12.51
CA THR A 37 39.29 28.22 12.68
C THR A 37 38.91 27.24 11.56
N SER A 38 39.87 26.77 10.76
CA SER A 38 39.59 25.80 9.68
C SER A 38 39.16 24.43 10.18
N GLN A 39 39.42 24.11 11.45
CA GLN A 39 39.02 22.86 12.09
C GLN A 39 38.44 23.15 13.48
N ALA A 40 37.46 22.34 13.86
CA ALA A 40 36.85 22.40 15.19
C ALA A 40 37.86 22.07 16.31
N GLY A 41 37.47 22.41 17.54
CA GLY A 41 38.25 22.19 18.75
C GLY A 41 38.69 23.48 19.44
N ASP A 42 39.34 23.32 20.59
CA ASP A 42 39.85 24.43 21.38
C ASP A 42 41.18 24.94 20.80
N LYS A 43 41.22 26.23 20.47
CA LYS A 43 42.38 26.91 19.87
C LYS A 43 42.99 27.86 20.89
N PRO A 44 44.20 27.59 21.42
CA PRO A 44 44.89 28.55 22.27
C PRO A 44 45.31 29.76 21.43
N ALA A 45 45.15 30.96 21.99
CA ALA A 45 45.51 32.22 21.36
C ALA A 45 46.01 33.23 22.40
N THR A 46 46.72 34.25 21.93
CA THR A 46 47.15 35.38 22.77
C THR A 46 46.48 36.65 22.26
N VAL A 47 45.88 37.42 23.16
CA VAL A 47 45.38 38.76 22.87
C VAL A 47 46.38 39.79 23.36
N VAL A 48 46.79 40.70 22.48
CA VAL A 48 47.60 41.88 22.81
C VAL A 48 46.65 43.04 23.07
N VAL A 49 46.73 43.60 24.28
CA VAL A 49 45.99 44.79 24.71
C VAL A 49 46.97 45.96 24.63
N THR A 50 46.67 46.97 23.82
CA THR A 50 47.48 48.20 23.68
C THR A 50 46.73 49.38 24.28
N TYR A 51 47.29 49.97 25.33
CA TYR A 51 46.72 51.11 26.04
C TYR A 51 46.99 52.44 25.30
N PRO A 52 46.26 53.53 25.63
CA PRO A 52 46.44 54.83 24.98
C PRO A 52 47.85 55.43 25.12
N ASP A 53 48.58 55.08 26.19
CA ASP A 53 49.97 55.50 26.42
C ASP A 53 51.00 54.66 25.66
N GLY A 54 50.55 53.66 24.90
CA GLY A 54 51.37 52.75 24.11
C GLY A 54 51.90 51.55 24.89
N SER A 55 51.64 51.43 26.20
CA SER A 55 51.96 50.22 26.95
C SER A 55 51.11 49.03 26.48
N GLN A 56 51.63 47.81 26.67
CA GLN A 56 50.98 46.59 26.20
C GLN A 56 50.94 45.51 27.27
N ASP A 57 49.82 44.78 27.31
CA ASP A 57 49.64 43.53 28.06
C ASP A 57 49.29 42.39 27.10
N THR A 58 49.67 41.17 27.48
CA THR A 58 49.32 39.94 26.75
C THR A 58 48.45 39.04 27.61
N VAL A 59 47.31 38.62 27.07
CA VAL A 59 46.33 37.77 27.77
C VAL A 59 46.19 36.45 27.03
N PRO A 60 46.56 35.30 27.63
CA PRO A 60 46.28 34.00 27.04
C PRO A 60 44.78 33.71 27.12
N VAL A 61 44.21 33.25 26.01
CA VAL A 61 42.79 32.92 25.86
C VAL A 61 42.62 31.62 25.09
N THR A 62 41.46 31.00 25.23
CA THR A 62 41.06 29.84 24.42
C THR A 62 39.84 30.22 23.58
N VAL A 63 39.93 30.01 22.28
CA VAL A 63 38.81 30.15 21.35
C VAL A 63 38.29 28.75 21.01
N LYS A 64 37.05 28.46 21.37
CA LYS A 64 36.40 27.19 21.01
C LYS A 64 35.82 27.28 19.60
N VAL A 65 36.25 26.41 18.70
CA VAL A 65 35.70 26.31 17.34
C VAL A 65 34.73 25.14 17.29
N ALA A 66 33.44 25.42 17.08
CA ALA A 66 32.39 24.42 16.94
C ALA A 66 32.26 23.95 15.49
N GLU A 67 31.92 22.67 15.30
CA GLU A 67 31.58 22.14 13.97
C GLU A 67 30.34 22.84 13.39
N ASN A 68 30.28 22.89 12.06
CA ASN A 68 29.04 23.25 11.38
C ASN A 68 28.06 22.07 11.46
N PRO A 69 26.75 22.32 11.61
CA PRO A 69 25.78 21.23 11.59
C PRO A 69 25.84 20.52 10.24
N SER A 70 25.80 19.20 10.28
CA SER A 70 25.74 18.35 9.08
C SER A 70 24.37 18.43 8.41
N GLN A 71 24.26 17.85 7.23
CA GLN A 71 22.97 17.69 6.56
C GLN A 71 22.04 16.74 7.34
N ALA A 72 22.57 15.71 8.00
CA ALA A 72 21.78 14.89 8.93
C ALA A 72 21.27 15.70 10.15
N ASP A 73 22.04 16.69 10.64
CA ASP A 73 21.59 17.55 11.75
C ASP A 73 20.48 18.54 11.35
N THR A 74 20.33 18.81 10.05
CA THR A 74 19.47 19.89 9.52
C THR A 74 18.32 19.39 8.66
N ASN A 75 18.30 18.11 8.33
CA ASN A 75 17.23 17.48 7.56
C ASN A 75 16.57 16.39 8.40
N THR A 76 15.36 16.01 8.02
CA THR A 76 14.67 14.90 8.68
C THR A 76 13.88 14.15 7.61
N PRO A 77 14.38 12.99 7.17
CA PRO A 77 13.69 12.17 6.18
C PRO A 77 12.44 11.53 6.81
N THR A 78 11.33 11.54 6.08
CA THR A 78 10.06 10.99 6.54
C THR A 78 9.80 9.62 5.90
N PRO A 79 9.31 8.63 6.67
CA PRO A 79 8.96 7.34 6.11
C PRO A 79 7.71 7.46 5.21
N ALA A 80 7.62 6.60 4.20
CA ALA A 80 6.43 6.42 3.37
C ALA A 80 6.05 4.94 3.30
N ASP A 81 4.74 4.68 3.28
CA ASP A 81 4.20 3.34 3.10
C ASP A 81 4.43 2.85 1.68
N GLN A 82 4.87 1.61 1.55
CA GLN A 82 5.10 0.97 0.28
C GLN A 82 4.50 -0.43 0.26
N THR A 83 3.81 -0.77 -0.83
CA THR A 83 3.32 -2.13 -1.09
C THR A 83 3.95 -2.68 -2.36
N VAL A 84 4.40 -3.93 -2.30
CA VAL A 84 4.92 -4.73 -3.43
C VAL A 84 4.30 -6.12 -3.40
N LYS A 85 4.34 -6.88 -4.50
CA LYS A 85 3.87 -8.28 -4.51
C LYS A 85 4.97 -9.25 -4.06
N VAL A 86 4.57 -10.47 -3.69
CA VAL A 86 5.51 -11.56 -3.40
C VAL A 86 6.48 -11.75 -4.57
N GLY A 87 7.78 -11.73 -4.27
CA GLY A 87 8.88 -11.86 -5.23
C GLY A 87 9.33 -10.56 -5.91
N GLU A 88 8.60 -9.45 -5.74
CA GLU A 88 9.03 -8.15 -6.27
C GLU A 88 10.12 -7.53 -5.39
N THR A 89 11.04 -6.79 -6.03
CA THR A 89 12.09 -6.05 -5.31
C THR A 89 11.62 -4.62 -4.99
N PRO A 90 11.54 -4.25 -3.70
CA PRO A 90 11.16 -2.90 -3.29
C PRO A 90 12.25 -1.86 -3.58
N SER A 91 11.88 -0.59 -3.80
CA SER A 91 12.82 0.53 -3.96
C SER A 91 12.87 1.39 -2.69
N ALA A 92 14.06 1.64 -2.16
CA ALA A 92 14.22 2.48 -0.96
C ALA A 92 13.70 3.92 -1.16
N GLU A 93 13.78 4.45 -2.39
CA GLU A 93 13.27 5.79 -2.73
C GLU A 93 11.77 5.93 -2.50
N LYS A 94 10.99 4.88 -2.78
CA LYS A 94 9.54 4.87 -2.57
C LYS A 94 9.15 4.73 -1.10
N SER A 95 10.12 4.41 -0.23
CA SER A 95 9.92 4.31 1.22
C SER A 95 10.26 5.61 1.97
N ILE A 96 10.65 6.68 1.26
CA ILE A 96 10.90 8.02 1.82
C ILE A 96 9.91 9.02 1.21
N GLY A 97 9.10 9.66 2.06
CA GLY A 97 7.99 10.51 1.64
C GLY A 97 8.39 11.89 1.14
N ASN A 98 9.47 12.46 1.68
CA ASN A 98 9.94 13.81 1.38
C ASN A 98 11.26 13.84 0.59
N MET A 99 11.51 12.84 -0.25
CA MET A 99 12.78 12.72 -1.00
C MET A 99 13.13 13.98 -1.81
N THR A 100 12.13 14.70 -2.34
CA THR A 100 12.32 15.94 -3.11
C THR A 100 12.67 17.17 -2.27
N GLU A 101 12.44 17.12 -0.95
CA GLU A 101 12.79 18.20 -0.02
C GLU A 101 14.23 18.05 0.52
N LEU A 102 14.81 16.85 0.39
CA LEU A 102 16.17 16.58 0.82
C LEU A 102 17.20 17.25 -0.11
N PRO A 103 18.42 17.51 0.37
CA PRO A 103 19.48 18.12 -0.44
C PRO A 103 19.73 17.34 -1.74
N ALA A 104 19.96 18.06 -2.83
CA ALA A 104 20.25 17.44 -4.13
C ALA A 104 21.51 16.57 -4.05
N GLY A 105 21.42 15.33 -4.54
CA GLY A 105 22.50 14.34 -4.45
C GLY A 105 22.37 13.39 -3.26
N THR A 106 21.35 13.56 -2.40
CA THR A 106 20.99 12.58 -1.38
C THR A 106 20.68 11.24 -2.03
N LYS A 107 21.25 10.17 -1.47
CA LYS A 107 21.07 8.78 -1.93
C LYS A 107 20.36 7.99 -0.84
N VAL A 108 19.53 7.03 -1.24
CA VAL A 108 18.85 6.15 -0.31
C VAL A 108 19.02 4.70 -0.72
N ALA A 109 19.16 3.84 0.28
CA ALA A 109 19.24 2.39 0.10
C ALA A 109 18.65 1.70 1.33
N PHE A 110 18.11 0.50 1.17
CA PHE A 110 17.81 -0.32 2.34
C PHE A 110 19.13 -0.79 2.97
N GLU A 111 19.22 -0.74 4.30
CA GLU A 111 20.38 -1.22 5.06
C GLU A 111 20.63 -2.71 4.78
N THR A 112 19.55 -3.48 4.63
CA THR A 112 19.56 -4.87 4.18
C THR A 112 18.48 -5.10 3.12
N PRO A 113 18.69 -5.98 2.13
CA PRO A 113 17.64 -6.33 1.17
C PRO A 113 16.39 -6.84 1.88
N VAL A 114 15.22 -6.34 1.47
CA VAL A 114 13.94 -6.74 2.05
C VAL A 114 13.52 -8.10 1.47
N ASP A 115 13.26 -9.08 2.34
CA ASP A 115 12.74 -10.39 1.93
C ASP A 115 11.26 -10.32 1.55
N THR A 116 10.98 -10.44 0.26
CA THR A 116 9.63 -10.44 -0.31
C THR A 116 9.17 -11.84 -0.75
N SER A 117 9.84 -12.90 -0.34
CA SER A 117 9.46 -14.29 -0.70
C SER A 117 8.13 -14.74 -0.09
N GLN A 118 7.66 -14.05 0.96
CA GLN A 118 6.39 -14.33 1.63
C GLN A 118 5.64 -13.03 1.89
N ALA A 119 4.31 -13.08 1.81
CA ALA A 119 3.44 -11.96 2.11
C ALA A 119 3.53 -11.51 3.58
N GLY A 120 2.99 -10.31 3.83
CA GLY A 120 2.95 -9.67 5.15
C GLY A 120 3.81 -8.42 5.25
N ASP A 121 3.75 -7.79 6.41
CA ASP A 121 4.49 -6.56 6.70
C ASP A 121 5.95 -6.90 7.03
N LYS A 122 6.88 -6.29 6.30
CA LYS A 122 8.33 -6.48 6.44
C LYS A 122 8.95 -5.21 7.03
N PRO A 123 9.43 -5.23 8.29
CA PRO A 123 10.17 -4.11 8.84
C PRO A 123 11.51 -3.99 8.12
N ALA A 124 11.89 -2.77 7.76
CA ALA A 124 13.15 -2.46 7.11
C ALA A 124 13.73 -1.14 7.63
N THR A 125 14.98 -0.86 7.28
CA THR A 125 15.63 0.41 7.57
C THR A 125 16.20 0.97 6.29
N VAL A 126 15.86 2.22 5.99
CA VAL A 126 16.43 2.97 4.87
C VAL A 126 17.58 3.83 5.41
N VAL A 127 18.75 3.69 4.81
CA VAL A 127 19.90 4.58 5.05
C VAL A 127 19.82 5.71 4.05
N VAL A 128 19.70 6.94 4.56
CA VAL A 128 19.72 8.18 3.79
C VAL A 128 21.13 8.74 3.89
N THR A 129 21.84 8.81 2.76
CA THR A 129 23.21 9.36 2.68
C THR A 129 23.18 10.71 2.00
N TYR A 130 23.56 11.75 2.74
CA TYR A 130 23.59 13.12 2.27
C TYR A 130 24.86 13.42 1.46
N PRO A 131 24.83 14.46 0.60
CA PRO A 131 26.01 14.93 -0.15
C PRO A 131 27.26 15.22 0.69
N ASP A 132 27.11 15.67 1.94
CA ASP A 132 28.23 15.91 2.87
C ASP A 132 28.78 14.63 3.53
N GLY A 133 28.18 13.47 3.22
CA GLY A 133 28.55 12.16 3.75
C GLY A 133 27.88 11.81 5.07
N SER A 134 27.16 12.74 5.71
CA SER A 134 26.35 12.43 6.89
C SER A 134 25.18 11.50 6.53
N GLN A 135 24.66 10.78 7.52
CA GLN A 135 23.65 9.75 7.29
C GLN A 135 22.54 9.76 8.34
N ASP A 136 21.33 9.45 7.89
CA ASP A 136 20.18 9.11 8.73
C ASP A 136 19.73 7.66 8.51
N LYS A 137 19.12 7.07 9.54
CA LYS A 137 18.48 5.75 9.47
C LYS A 137 16.98 5.87 9.73
N VAL A 138 16.19 5.51 8.74
CA VAL A 138 14.72 5.63 8.79
C VAL A 138 14.10 4.25 8.89
N PRO A 139 13.43 3.91 10.02
CA PRO A 139 12.64 2.69 10.09
C PRO A 139 11.39 2.81 9.21
N VAL A 140 11.13 1.80 8.39
CA VAL A 140 9.99 1.74 7.47
C VAL A 140 9.36 0.35 7.50
N THR A 141 8.13 0.24 6.99
CA THR A 141 7.46 -1.04 6.78
C THR A 141 7.13 -1.19 5.30
N VAL A 142 7.61 -2.28 4.69
CA VAL A 142 7.21 -2.66 3.33
C VAL A 142 6.15 -3.74 3.42
N LYS A 143 4.95 -3.48 2.91
CA LYS A 143 3.88 -4.46 2.83
C LYS A 143 4.07 -5.34 1.60
N VAL A 144 4.21 -6.65 1.81
CA VAL A 144 4.25 -7.63 0.73
C VAL A 144 2.86 -8.24 0.56
N ALA A 145 2.20 -7.92 -0.54
CA ALA A 145 0.90 -8.48 -0.89
C ALA A 145 1.06 -9.87 -1.50
N GLU A 146 0.12 -10.76 -1.23
CA GLU A 146 0.04 -12.05 -1.90
C GLU A 146 -0.11 -11.88 -3.42
N ASN A 147 0.47 -12.80 -4.18
CA ASN A 147 0.12 -12.92 -5.59
C ASN A 147 -1.31 -13.48 -5.68
N PRO A 148 -2.10 -13.06 -6.68
CA PRO A 148 -3.39 -13.70 -6.93
C PRO A 148 -3.16 -15.21 -7.06
N THR A 149 -3.98 -15.99 -6.38
CA THR A 149 -3.88 -17.45 -6.45
C THR A 149 -4.36 -17.88 -7.83
N ASN A 150 -3.49 -18.52 -8.61
CA ASN A 150 -3.88 -19.14 -9.88
C ASN A 150 -4.76 -20.38 -9.68
N THR A 151 -5.00 -20.81 -8.44
CA THR A 151 -5.87 -21.96 -8.15
C THR A 151 -7.34 -21.56 -8.38
N PRO A 152 -8.05 -22.26 -9.27
CA PRO A 152 -9.46 -22.00 -9.53
C PRO A 152 -10.31 -22.39 -8.32
N THR A 153 -11.31 -21.56 -8.00
CA THR A 153 -12.26 -21.83 -6.92
C THR A 153 -13.60 -22.27 -7.50
N PRO A 154 -14.29 -23.27 -6.90
CA PRO A 154 -15.61 -23.69 -7.35
C PRO A 154 -16.64 -22.59 -7.10
N ALA A 155 -17.62 -22.47 -7.99
CA ALA A 155 -18.81 -21.66 -7.82
C ALA A 155 -20.07 -22.48 -8.03
N ASP A 156 -21.11 -22.18 -7.26
CA ASP A 156 -22.42 -22.80 -7.42
C ASP A 156 -23.08 -22.31 -8.72
N GLN A 157 -23.62 -23.25 -9.47
CA GLN A 157 -24.33 -22.96 -10.70
C GLN A 157 -25.69 -23.64 -10.70
N THR A 158 -26.72 -22.86 -11.01
CA THR A 158 -28.10 -23.36 -11.19
C THR A 158 -28.54 -23.17 -12.63
N VAL A 159 -29.15 -24.20 -13.21
CA VAL A 159 -29.74 -24.19 -14.56
C VAL A 159 -31.10 -24.88 -14.53
N LYS A 160 -31.95 -24.67 -15.54
CA LYS A 160 -33.22 -25.42 -15.66
C LYS A 160 -33.05 -26.73 -16.40
N VAL A 161 -34.00 -27.66 -16.22
CA VAL A 161 -34.05 -28.91 -16.99
C VAL A 161 -33.96 -28.63 -18.50
N GLY A 162 -33.01 -29.29 -19.15
CA GLY A 162 -32.72 -29.16 -20.59
C GLY A 162 -31.74 -28.04 -20.97
N GLU A 163 -31.33 -27.17 -20.04
CA GLU A 163 -30.33 -26.14 -20.32
C GLU A 163 -28.90 -26.71 -20.30
N THR A 164 -28.00 -26.12 -21.08
CA THR A 164 -26.59 -26.48 -21.09
C THR A 164 -25.80 -25.57 -20.15
N PRO A 165 -25.17 -26.09 -19.08
CA PRO A 165 -24.35 -25.29 -18.19
C PRO A 165 -23.02 -24.87 -18.85
N SER A 166 -22.51 -23.67 -18.52
CA SER A 166 -21.16 -23.22 -18.90
C SER A 166 -20.16 -23.53 -17.77
N ALA A 167 -19.03 -24.16 -18.08
CA ALA A 167 -17.99 -24.47 -17.11
C ALA A 167 -17.36 -23.22 -16.47
N GLU A 168 -17.25 -22.11 -17.22
CA GLU A 168 -16.72 -20.84 -16.70
C GLU A 168 -17.57 -20.30 -15.54
N LYS A 169 -18.90 -20.50 -15.59
CA LYS A 169 -19.81 -20.08 -14.50
C LYS A 169 -19.69 -20.95 -13.26
N SER A 170 -19.07 -22.11 -13.36
CA SER A 170 -18.76 -22.98 -12.23
C SER A 170 -17.40 -22.65 -11.58
N ILE A 171 -16.67 -21.63 -12.06
CA ILE A 171 -15.41 -21.15 -11.48
C ILE A 171 -15.59 -19.72 -10.93
N GLY A 172 -15.43 -19.54 -9.63
CA GLY A 172 -15.74 -18.29 -8.93
C GLY A 172 -14.76 -17.15 -9.19
N ASN A 173 -13.48 -17.47 -9.38
CA ASN A 173 -12.41 -16.49 -9.58
C ASN A 173 -11.87 -16.48 -11.03
N MET A 174 -12.69 -16.83 -12.02
CA MET A 174 -12.25 -16.96 -13.42
C MET A 174 -11.54 -15.70 -13.95
N SER A 175 -11.95 -14.50 -13.52
CA SER A 175 -11.33 -13.22 -13.90
C SER A 175 -10.00 -12.91 -13.22
N GLU A 176 -9.67 -13.61 -12.14
CA GLU A 176 -8.40 -13.46 -11.41
C GLU A 176 -7.33 -14.44 -11.91
N LEU A 177 -7.73 -15.44 -12.69
CA LEU A 177 -6.84 -16.40 -13.34
C LEU A 177 -6.07 -15.73 -14.49
N PRO A 178 -4.94 -16.29 -14.92
CA PRO A 178 -4.14 -15.74 -16.02
C PRO A 178 -4.96 -15.50 -17.30
N GLU A 179 -4.70 -14.41 -18.00
CA GLU A 179 -5.39 -14.08 -19.24
C GLU A 179 -5.20 -15.18 -20.30
N GLY A 180 -6.30 -15.67 -20.87
CA GLY A 180 -6.31 -16.80 -21.80
C GLY A 180 -6.59 -18.16 -21.14
N THR A 181 -6.79 -18.20 -19.83
CA THR A 181 -7.30 -19.39 -19.13
C THR A 181 -8.68 -19.80 -19.67
N GLN A 182 -8.87 -21.09 -19.91
CA GLN A 182 -10.13 -21.67 -20.39
C GLN A 182 -10.67 -22.68 -19.40
N ALA A 183 -12.00 -22.81 -19.32
CA ALA A 183 -12.67 -23.79 -18.48
C ALA A 183 -13.61 -24.68 -19.33
N ALA A 184 -13.55 -25.99 -19.11
CA ALA A 184 -14.44 -26.95 -19.76
C ALA A 184 -14.84 -28.05 -18.77
N PHE A 185 -16.06 -28.58 -18.88
CA PHE A 185 -16.41 -29.78 -18.11
C PHE A 185 -15.66 -30.98 -18.66
N GLU A 186 -15.08 -31.80 -17.78
CA GLU A 186 -14.39 -33.05 -18.15
C GLU A 186 -15.33 -34.00 -18.91
N THR A 187 -16.61 -34.01 -18.50
CA THR A 187 -17.70 -34.71 -19.17
C THR A 187 -18.93 -33.81 -19.24
N PRO A 188 -19.74 -33.86 -20.32
CA PRO A 188 -20.99 -33.11 -20.40
C PRO A 188 -21.90 -33.40 -19.19
N VAL A 189 -22.48 -32.35 -18.61
CA VAL A 189 -23.39 -32.45 -17.47
C VAL A 189 -24.79 -32.80 -17.97
N ASP A 190 -25.36 -33.90 -17.45
CA ASP A 190 -26.74 -34.32 -17.79
C ASP A 190 -27.78 -33.49 -17.03
N THR A 191 -28.46 -32.60 -17.76
CA THR A 191 -29.52 -31.72 -17.26
C THR A 191 -30.92 -32.17 -17.66
N SER A 192 -31.09 -33.41 -18.16
CA SER A 192 -32.41 -33.93 -18.56
C SER A 192 -33.37 -34.16 -17.40
N GLN A 193 -32.86 -34.22 -16.17
CA GLN A 193 -33.63 -34.39 -14.94
C GLN A 193 -33.11 -33.43 -13.87
N ALA A 194 -34.04 -32.91 -13.06
CA ALA A 194 -33.72 -32.05 -11.93
C ALA A 194 -32.87 -32.76 -10.86
N GLY A 195 -32.22 -31.96 -10.02
CA GLY A 195 -31.35 -32.40 -8.93
C GLY A 195 -29.92 -31.91 -9.04
N ASP A 196 -29.12 -32.23 -8.03
CA ASP A 196 -27.71 -31.86 -7.94
C ASP A 196 -26.85 -32.80 -8.78
N LYS A 197 -26.13 -32.23 -9.76
CA LYS A 197 -25.28 -32.97 -10.69
C LYS A 197 -23.81 -32.69 -10.35
N PRO A 198 -23.08 -33.65 -9.74
CA PRO A 198 -21.64 -33.49 -9.53
C PRO A 198 -20.93 -33.47 -10.88
N ALA A 199 -20.00 -32.54 -11.05
CA ALA A 199 -19.20 -32.39 -12.26
C ALA A 199 -17.76 -32.03 -11.92
N THR A 200 -16.86 -32.25 -12.88
CA THR A 200 -15.48 -31.81 -12.80
C THR A 200 -15.23 -30.78 -13.90
N VAL A 201 -14.72 -29.61 -13.53
CA VAL A 201 -14.25 -28.60 -14.46
C VAL A 201 -12.73 -28.74 -14.61
N VAL A 202 -12.26 -28.84 -15.84
CA VAL A 202 -10.85 -28.76 -16.20
C VAL A 202 -10.54 -27.32 -16.57
N VAL A 203 -9.66 -26.69 -15.81
CA VAL A 203 -9.16 -25.33 -16.06
C VAL A 203 -7.81 -25.47 -16.75
N THR A 204 -7.70 -24.94 -17.97
CA THR A 204 -6.47 -24.97 -18.77
C THR A 204 -5.86 -23.59 -18.84
N TYR A 205 -4.63 -23.45 -18.38
CA TYR A 205 -3.90 -22.19 -18.35
C TYR A 205 -3.19 -21.90 -19.69
N PRO A 206 -2.77 -20.66 -19.95
CA PRO A 206 -2.06 -20.28 -21.16
C PRO A 206 -0.74 -21.04 -21.40
N ASP A 207 -0.09 -21.50 -20.33
CA ASP A 207 1.14 -22.30 -20.39
C ASP A 207 0.88 -23.80 -20.68
N GLY A 208 -0.40 -24.18 -20.83
CA GLY A 208 -0.84 -25.55 -21.07
C GLY A 208 -0.97 -26.41 -19.82
N SER A 209 -0.62 -25.90 -18.63
CA SER A 209 -0.90 -26.59 -17.38
C SER A 209 -2.42 -26.68 -17.11
N GLN A 210 -2.83 -27.62 -16.26
CA GLN A 210 -4.25 -27.86 -15.98
C GLN A 210 -4.50 -28.12 -14.50
N ASP A 211 -5.61 -27.57 -13.99
CA ASP A 211 -6.19 -27.89 -12.70
C ASP A 211 -7.59 -28.51 -12.87
N LYS A 212 -7.99 -29.37 -11.92
CA LYS A 212 -9.33 -29.99 -11.89
C LYS A 212 -10.09 -29.53 -10.65
N VAL A 213 -11.30 -29.02 -10.87
CA VAL A 213 -12.18 -28.51 -9.81
C VAL A 213 -13.46 -29.33 -9.77
N SER A 214 -13.76 -29.91 -8.61
CA SER A 214 -15.05 -30.56 -8.38
C SER A 214 -16.11 -29.51 -8.04
N VAL A 215 -17.23 -29.53 -8.77
CA VAL A 215 -18.35 -28.59 -8.64
C VAL A 215 -19.67 -29.34 -8.62
N THR A 216 -20.75 -28.67 -8.21
CA THR A 216 -22.11 -29.20 -8.29
C THR A 216 -22.95 -28.24 -9.12
N VAL A 217 -23.59 -28.75 -10.17
CA VAL A 217 -24.58 -28.00 -10.96
C VAL A 217 -25.97 -28.40 -10.49
N LYS A 218 -26.72 -27.46 -9.93
CA LYS A 218 -28.11 -27.67 -9.51
C LYS A 218 -29.03 -27.52 -10.72
N VAL A 219 -29.79 -28.56 -11.04
CA VAL A 219 -30.78 -28.54 -12.13
C VAL A 219 -32.17 -28.38 -11.51
N GLU A 220 -32.85 -27.27 -11.81
CA GLU A 220 -34.19 -26.99 -11.32
C GLU A 220 -35.26 -27.42 -12.32
N GLU A 221 -36.38 -27.91 -11.80
CA GLU A 221 -37.54 -28.26 -12.62
C GLU A 221 -38.09 -27.03 -13.35
N ASN A 222 -38.58 -27.25 -14.55
CA ASN A 222 -39.40 -26.24 -15.21
C ASN A 222 -40.75 -26.16 -14.47
N PRO A 223 -41.31 -24.95 -14.26
CA PRO A 223 -42.60 -24.80 -13.61
C PRO A 223 -43.66 -25.60 -14.38
N SER A 224 -44.49 -26.34 -13.66
CA SER A 224 -45.59 -27.06 -14.27
C SER A 224 -46.67 -26.09 -14.76
N GLN A 225 -47.58 -26.59 -15.60
CA GLN A 225 -48.77 -25.83 -15.98
C GLN A 225 -49.63 -25.48 -14.76
N ALA A 226 -49.66 -26.32 -13.71
CA ALA A 226 -50.37 -26.03 -12.48
C ALA A 226 -49.68 -24.90 -11.68
N ASP A 227 -48.35 -24.85 -11.68
CA ASP A 227 -47.60 -23.78 -11.00
C ASP A 227 -47.78 -22.42 -11.69
N SER A 228 -48.00 -22.43 -13.00
CA SER A 228 -48.11 -21.21 -13.82
C SER A 228 -49.55 -20.72 -14.01
N ASN A 229 -50.55 -21.56 -13.75
CA ASN A 229 -51.96 -21.25 -14.02
C ASN A 229 -52.83 -21.54 -12.80
N THR A 230 -53.53 -20.52 -12.30
CA THR A 230 -54.49 -20.65 -11.19
C THR A 230 -55.92 -20.48 -11.71
N PRO A 231 -56.81 -21.48 -11.58
CA PRO A 231 -58.23 -21.33 -11.90
C PRO A 231 -58.90 -20.32 -10.96
N ALA A 232 -59.61 -19.35 -11.53
CA ALA A 232 -60.39 -18.38 -10.79
C ALA A 232 -61.82 -18.91 -10.61
N PRO A 233 -62.32 -19.15 -9.38
CA PRO A 233 -63.69 -19.60 -9.19
C PRO A 233 -64.69 -18.52 -9.59
N MET A 234 -65.82 -18.92 -10.14
CA MET A 234 -66.93 -18.05 -10.53
C MET A 234 -68.25 -18.66 -10.07
N ASP A 235 -69.05 -17.87 -9.36
CA ASP A 235 -70.37 -18.33 -8.91
C ASP A 235 -71.32 -18.50 -10.09
N GLN A 236 -72.08 -19.60 -10.06
CA GLN A 236 -73.14 -19.87 -11.04
C GLN A 236 -74.50 -19.92 -10.35
N THR A 237 -75.48 -19.21 -10.90
CA THR A 237 -76.89 -19.31 -10.50
C THR A 237 -77.65 -20.17 -11.52
N VAL A 238 -78.32 -21.22 -11.06
CA VAL A 238 -79.19 -22.08 -11.87
C VAL A 238 -80.59 -22.19 -11.27
N LYS A 239 -81.58 -22.54 -12.10
CA LYS A 239 -82.95 -22.77 -11.60
C LYS A 239 -83.06 -24.13 -10.91
N VAL A 240 -84.06 -24.27 -10.03
CA VAL A 240 -84.36 -25.54 -9.37
C VAL A 240 -84.64 -26.63 -10.42
N GLY A 241 -83.87 -27.71 -10.36
CA GLY A 241 -83.94 -28.84 -11.31
C GLY A 241 -82.96 -28.77 -12.48
N GLU A 242 -82.24 -27.66 -12.67
CA GLU A 242 -81.16 -27.57 -13.66
C GLU A 242 -79.83 -28.09 -13.09
N THR A 243 -79.02 -28.70 -13.96
CA THR A 243 -77.66 -29.14 -13.62
C THR A 243 -76.67 -28.00 -13.94
N PRO A 244 -75.88 -27.50 -12.95
CA PRO A 244 -74.84 -26.50 -13.21
C PRO A 244 -73.72 -27.07 -14.07
N SER A 245 -72.93 -26.20 -14.72
CA SER A 245 -71.83 -26.61 -15.60
C SER A 245 -70.50 -26.30 -14.93
N ALA A 246 -69.61 -27.30 -14.85
CA ALA A 246 -68.27 -27.13 -14.30
C ALA A 246 -67.46 -26.04 -15.03
N GLU A 247 -67.62 -25.93 -16.35
CA GLU A 247 -66.96 -24.90 -17.17
C GLU A 247 -67.38 -23.48 -16.79
N LYS A 248 -68.64 -23.28 -16.39
CA LYS A 248 -69.15 -21.96 -15.99
C LYS A 248 -68.75 -21.58 -14.57
N SER A 249 -68.22 -22.52 -13.79
CA SER A 249 -67.73 -22.28 -12.44
C SER A 249 -66.27 -21.78 -12.40
N ILE A 250 -65.60 -21.67 -13.56
CA ILE A 250 -64.23 -21.15 -13.69
C ILE A 250 -64.25 -19.87 -14.53
N GLY A 251 -64.00 -18.72 -13.90
CA GLY A 251 -64.14 -17.39 -14.52
C GLY A 251 -63.05 -17.06 -15.55
N ASN A 252 -61.90 -17.73 -15.49
CA ASN A 252 -60.78 -17.54 -16.43
C ASN A 252 -60.55 -18.78 -17.32
N MET A 253 -61.59 -19.59 -17.58
CA MET A 253 -61.45 -20.84 -18.35
C MET A 253 -60.80 -20.65 -19.74
N THR A 254 -61.04 -19.52 -20.40
CA THR A 254 -60.44 -19.20 -21.72
C THR A 254 -58.97 -18.77 -21.65
N GLU A 255 -58.48 -18.44 -20.46
CA GLU A 255 -57.07 -18.06 -20.22
C GLU A 255 -56.22 -19.25 -19.76
N LEU A 256 -56.85 -20.36 -19.36
CA LEU A 256 -56.15 -21.59 -19.00
C LEU A 256 -55.59 -22.31 -20.24
N PRO A 257 -54.55 -23.14 -20.10
CA PRO A 257 -53.94 -23.87 -21.21
C PRO A 257 -54.96 -24.67 -22.02
N ALA A 258 -54.77 -24.72 -23.34
CA ALA A 258 -55.64 -25.49 -24.23
C ALA A 258 -55.66 -26.98 -23.84
N GLY A 259 -56.86 -27.55 -23.68
CA GLY A 259 -57.05 -28.94 -23.25
C GLY A 259 -57.28 -29.12 -21.75
N THR A 260 -57.36 -28.03 -20.96
CA THR A 260 -57.84 -28.05 -19.58
C THR A 260 -59.23 -28.69 -19.50
N LYS A 261 -59.40 -29.65 -18.57
CA LYS A 261 -60.68 -30.33 -18.29
C LYS A 261 -61.17 -29.95 -16.90
N VAL A 262 -62.47 -29.76 -16.78
CA VAL A 262 -63.22 -29.37 -15.57
C VAL A 262 -64.37 -30.33 -15.32
#